data_AF-A0A1A9E009-F1
#
_entry.id   AF-A0A1A9E009-F1
#
_cell.length_a   1.000
_cell.length_b   1.000
_cell.length_c   1.000
_cell.angle_alpha   90.00
_cell.angle_beta   90.00
_cell.angle_gamma   90.00
#
_symmetry.space_group_name_H-M   'P 1'
#
loop_
_entity.id
_entity.type
_entity.pdbx_description
1 polymer ?
#
loop_
_entity_poly.entity_id
_entity_poly.type
_entity_poly.pdbx_seq_one_letter_code
_entity_poly.pdbx_strand_id
1 'polypeptide(L)'
;MVINIEQAIAWMASRKGKVTYSMDYRNGPSSYDCSSSVYFALRSAGASDNGWAVNTEYEHDWLIKNGYVLIAENTNWNAQRGDIFIWGKRGASAGAFGHTGMFVDPDNIIHCNYGYNSITVNNHDEIWGYNGQPYVYAYRYSGKQSNAKVDNKSVVSKFEKELDVNTPLSNSNMPYYEATISEDYYVESKPDVNSTDKELLVAGTRVRVYEKVKGWARIGAPQSNQWVEDAYLIDATDM
;
A
#
# COMPACT_ATOMS: atom_id res chain seq x y z
N MET A 1 13.03 0.55 21.24
CA MET A 1 12.14 -0.08 20.23
C MET A 1 12.94 -1.07 19.40
N VAL A 2 12.29 -2.05 18.78
CA VAL A 2 12.91 -2.96 17.80
C VAL A 2 12.14 -2.82 16.48
N ILE A 3 12.83 -2.54 15.39
CA ILE A 3 12.26 -2.49 14.04
C ILE A 3 13.11 -3.38 13.13
N ASN A 4 12.45 -4.17 12.28
CA ASN A 4 13.10 -4.95 11.24
C ASN A 4 13.02 -4.21 9.90
N ILE A 5 14.07 -3.47 9.53
CA ILE A 5 14.11 -2.71 8.28
C ILE A 5 13.89 -3.60 7.05
N GLU A 6 14.43 -4.82 7.05
CA GLU A 6 14.26 -5.76 5.94
C GLU A 6 12.80 -6.21 5.79
N GLN A 7 12.06 -6.34 6.90
CA GLN A 7 10.62 -6.62 6.87
C GLN A 7 9.85 -5.46 6.23
N ALA A 8 10.18 -4.21 6.59
CA ALA A 8 9.51 -3.03 6.03
C ALA A 8 9.76 -2.89 4.53
N ILE A 9 11.00 -3.10 4.09
CA ILE A 9 11.36 -3.08 2.67
C ILE A 9 10.67 -4.24 1.94
N ALA A 10 10.63 -5.44 2.52
CA ALA A 10 9.92 -6.58 1.94
C ALA A 10 8.41 -6.30 1.77
N TRP A 11 7.79 -5.61 2.75
CA TRP A 11 6.39 -5.18 2.69
C TRP A 11 6.14 -4.24 1.50
N MET A 12 7.00 -3.24 1.28
CA MET A 12 6.84 -2.38 0.12
C MET A 12 7.12 -3.14 -1.19
N ALA A 13 8.15 -3.99 -1.21
CA ALA A 13 8.54 -4.76 -2.38
C ALA A 13 7.44 -5.73 -2.85
N SER A 14 6.69 -6.35 -1.93
CA SER A 14 5.60 -7.27 -2.31
C SER A 14 4.40 -6.57 -2.95
N ARG A 15 4.28 -5.24 -2.79
CA ARG A 15 3.22 -4.39 -3.34
C ARG A 15 3.67 -3.56 -4.54
N LYS A 16 4.96 -3.61 -4.91
CA LYS A 16 5.52 -2.94 -6.08
C LYS A 16 4.72 -3.31 -7.34
N GLY A 17 4.16 -2.33 -8.04
CA GLY A 17 3.38 -2.52 -9.26
C GLY A 17 2.02 -3.23 -9.09
N LYS A 18 1.56 -3.44 -7.85
CA LYS A 18 0.29 -4.16 -7.55
C LYS A 18 -0.77 -3.31 -6.86
N VAL A 19 -0.41 -2.09 -6.48
CA VAL A 19 -1.28 -1.14 -5.79
C VAL A 19 -1.27 0.18 -6.53
N THR A 20 -2.28 1.02 -6.33
CA THR A 20 -2.37 2.37 -6.89
C THR A 20 -2.03 3.45 -5.87
N TYR A 21 -1.74 4.66 -6.36
CA TYR A 21 -1.59 5.82 -5.51
C TYR A 21 -2.95 6.46 -5.22
N SER A 22 -3.28 6.70 -3.95
CA SER A 22 -4.50 7.43 -3.57
C SER A 22 -4.33 8.15 -2.24
N MET A 23 -4.69 9.43 -2.21
CA MET A 23 -4.79 10.23 -0.96
C MET A 23 -6.12 9.98 -0.23
N ASP A 24 -7.17 9.60 -0.96
CA ASP A 24 -8.49 9.34 -0.40
C ASP A 24 -8.58 7.91 0.16
N TYR A 25 -8.08 6.94 -0.60
CA TYR A 25 -8.10 5.51 -0.27
C TYR A 25 -6.69 5.02 0.09
N ARG A 26 -6.16 5.52 1.21
CA ARG A 26 -4.73 5.36 1.57
C ARG A 26 -4.43 4.24 2.59
N ASN A 27 -5.43 3.47 3.00
CA ASN A 27 -5.26 2.48 4.07
C ASN A 27 -5.01 1.06 3.56
N GLY A 28 -4.71 0.92 2.27
CA GLY A 28 -4.70 -0.36 1.61
C GLY A 28 -6.11 -0.91 1.44
N PRO A 29 -6.18 -2.15 0.96
CA PRO A 29 -5.07 -2.98 0.48
C PRO A 29 -4.70 -2.72 -0.99
N SER A 30 -5.62 -2.17 -1.78
CA SER A 30 -5.42 -1.89 -3.21
C SER A 30 -4.68 -0.58 -3.49
N SER A 31 -4.65 0.34 -2.53
CA SER A 31 -4.10 1.68 -2.72
C SER A 31 -3.52 2.27 -1.45
N TYR A 32 -2.50 3.10 -1.63
CA TYR A 32 -1.79 3.82 -0.57
C TYR A 32 -1.35 5.19 -1.10
N ASP A 33 -1.09 6.14 -0.22
CA ASP A 33 -0.24 7.30 -0.57
C ASP A 33 1.21 7.08 -0.11
N CYS A 34 2.06 8.08 -0.32
CA CYS A 34 3.47 8.00 0.03
C CYS A 34 3.68 7.68 1.52
N SER A 35 3.06 8.45 2.41
CA SER A 35 3.25 8.35 3.87
C SER A 35 2.52 7.17 4.52
N SER A 36 1.34 6.80 4.04
CA SER A 36 0.65 5.59 4.49
C SER A 36 1.42 4.34 4.10
N SER A 37 2.03 4.30 2.91
CA SER A 37 2.86 3.16 2.50
C SER A 37 4.07 2.97 3.43
N VAL A 38 4.75 4.05 3.82
CA VAL A 38 5.84 4.02 4.81
C VAL A 38 5.32 3.62 6.19
N TYR A 39 4.18 4.17 6.61
CA TYR A 39 3.53 3.83 7.88
C TYR A 39 3.24 2.33 8.00
N PHE A 40 2.51 1.74 7.05
CA PHE A 40 2.16 0.32 7.10
C PHE A 40 3.37 -0.59 6.95
N ALA A 41 4.34 -0.22 6.11
CA ALA A 41 5.61 -0.94 5.99
C ALA A 41 6.32 -1.02 7.35
N LEU A 42 6.49 0.11 8.03
CA LEU A 42 7.16 0.16 9.33
C LEU A 42 6.32 -0.49 10.45
N ARG A 43 4.98 -0.38 10.42
CA ARG A 43 4.08 -1.11 11.33
C ARG A 43 4.26 -2.63 11.20
N SER A 44 4.36 -3.15 9.97
CA SER A 44 4.64 -4.58 9.71
C SER A 44 6.00 -5.03 10.28
N ALA A 45 6.92 -4.07 10.46
CA ALA A 45 8.27 -4.28 10.95
C ALA A 45 8.45 -4.03 12.46
N GLY A 46 7.38 -3.68 13.19
CA GLY A 46 7.40 -3.49 14.64
C GLY A 46 7.34 -2.03 15.13
N ALA A 47 7.15 -1.05 14.24
CA ALA A 47 6.85 0.32 14.65
C ALA A 47 5.52 0.39 15.42
N SER A 48 5.38 1.36 16.30
CA SER A 48 4.19 1.62 17.12
C SER A 48 3.01 2.16 16.31
N ASP A 49 1.80 1.84 16.79
CA ASP A 49 0.56 2.35 16.21
C ASP A 49 0.36 3.84 16.55
N ASN A 50 -0.15 4.60 15.59
CA ASN A 50 -0.57 5.98 15.78
C ASN A 50 -2.11 6.14 15.81
N GLY A 51 -2.87 5.05 15.66
CA GLY A 51 -4.33 5.04 15.57
C GLY A 51 -4.87 5.40 14.17
N TRP A 52 -4.02 5.97 13.31
CA TRP A 52 -4.30 6.31 11.91
C TRP A 52 -2.98 6.33 11.14
N ALA A 53 -3.02 6.10 9.82
CA ALA A 53 -1.83 6.16 8.98
C ALA A 53 -1.31 7.59 8.91
N VAL A 54 -0.12 7.87 9.42
CA VAL A 54 0.42 9.25 9.47
C VAL A 54 0.52 9.86 8.07
N ASN A 55 0.30 11.17 7.97
CA ASN A 55 0.64 11.93 6.76
C ASN A 55 2.07 12.50 6.91
N THR A 56 2.61 13.12 5.86
CA THR A 56 3.99 13.64 5.87
C THR A 56 4.27 14.65 6.97
N GLU A 57 3.26 15.40 7.43
CA GLU A 57 3.43 16.39 8.51
C GLU A 57 3.63 15.72 9.89
N TYR A 58 2.86 14.66 10.17
CA TYR A 58 2.95 13.93 11.45
C TYR A 58 3.99 12.79 11.41
N GLU A 59 4.44 12.38 10.22
CA GLU A 59 5.41 11.31 10.05
C GLU A 59 6.74 11.62 10.74
N HIS A 60 7.18 12.88 10.75
CA HIS A 60 8.37 13.33 11.47
C HIS A 60 8.37 12.90 12.94
N ASP A 61 7.32 13.27 13.68
CA ASP A 61 7.25 13.00 15.12
C ASP A 61 7.02 11.51 15.39
N TRP A 62 6.27 10.84 14.52
CA TRP A 62 6.06 9.40 14.61
C TRP A 62 7.36 8.63 14.38
N LEU A 63 8.20 9.00 13.41
CA LEU A 63 9.51 8.40 13.20
C LEU A 63 10.39 8.54 14.45
N ILE A 64 10.47 9.74 15.04
CA ILE A 64 11.23 9.97 16.28
C ILE A 64 10.71 9.11 17.43
N LYS A 65 9.39 9.05 17.63
CA LYS A 65 8.76 8.16 18.64
C LYS A 65 9.13 6.69 18.42
N ASN A 66 9.36 6.30 17.17
CA ASN A 66 9.75 4.96 16.79
C ASN A 66 11.26 4.69 16.83
N GLY A 67 12.08 5.64 17.28
CA GLY A 67 13.53 5.47 17.43
C GLY A 67 14.32 5.78 16.16
N TYR A 68 13.73 6.54 15.23
CA TYR A 68 14.51 7.23 14.21
C TYR A 68 15.10 8.53 14.78
N VAL A 69 16.16 9.01 14.14
CA VAL A 69 16.78 10.32 14.41
C VAL A 69 16.91 11.09 13.11
N LEU A 70 16.74 12.40 13.18
CA LEU A 70 17.03 13.30 12.06
C LEU A 70 18.54 13.33 11.83
N ILE A 71 18.98 12.91 10.65
CA ILE A 71 20.41 12.87 10.27
C ILE A 71 20.79 13.95 9.27
N ALA A 72 19.83 14.51 8.54
CA ALA A 72 20.03 15.64 7.66
C ALA A 72 18.75 16.44 7.49
N GLU A 73 18.90 17.75 7.38
CA GLU A 73 17.85 18.72 7.09
C GLU A 73 18.37 19.66 5.99
N ASN A 74 17.78 19.55 4.81
CA ASN A 74 18.10 20.30 3.59
C ASN A 74 19.60 20.41 3.28
N THR A 75 20.30 19.29 3.49
CA THR A 75 21.72 19.10 3.21
C THR A 75 21.93 17.67 2.73
N ASN A 76 23.01 17.43 1.99
CA ASN A 76 23.39 16.09 1.57
C ASN A 76 23.71 15.20 2.77
N TRP A 77 23.50 13.90 2.61
CA TRP A 77 23.92 12.87 3.55
C TRP A 77 24.38 11.61 2.81
N ASN A 78 25.15 10.78 3.48
CA ASN A 78 25.48 9.45 2.97
C ASN A 78 24.29 8.52 3.25
N ALA A 79 23.40 8.37 2.26
CA ALA A 79 22.19 7.58 2.39
C ALA A 79 22.50 6.10 2.63
N GLN A 80 21.68 5.48 3.46
CA GLN A 80 21.78 4.08 3.82
C GLN A 80 20.43 3.40 3.67
N ARG A 81 20.47 2.10 3.37
CA ARG A 81 19.29 1.24 3.36
C ARG A 81 18.53 1.38 4.69
N GLY A 82 17.24 1.68 4.60
CA GLY A 82 16.36 1.92 5.74
C GLY A 82 16.21 3.39 6.17
N ASP A 83 16.99 4.31 5.59
CA ASP A 83 16.74 5.74 5.78
C ASP A 83 15.37 6.11 5.20
N ILE A 84 14.66 7.00 5.87
CA ILE A 84 13.40 7.58 5.41
C ILE A 84 13.66 9.02 5.01
N PHE A 85 13.29 9.40 3.78
CA PHE A 85 13.28 10.81 3.39
C PHE A 85 11.87 11.37 3.52
N ILE A 86 11.76 12.66 3.87
CA ILE A 86 10.51 13.41 3.78
C ILE A 86 10.80 14.70 3.03
N TRP A 87 10.12 14.91 1.91
CA TRP A 87 10.13 16.13 1.11
C TRP A 87 9.02 17.08 1.54
N GLY A 88 9.28 18.37 1.37
CA GLY A 88 8.39 19.45 1.78
C GLY A 88 8.77 19.99 3.16
N LYS A 89 8.75 21.31 3.31
CA LYS A 89 9.10 21.95 4.58
C LYS A 89 8.01 21.66 5.63
N ARG A 90 8.43 21.20 6.81
CA ARG A 90 7.53 20.95 7.94
C ARG A 90 6.73 22.20 8.27
N GLY A 91 5.42 22.06 8.45
CA GLY A 91 4.46 23.14 8.71
C GLY A 91 4.01 23.92 7.47
N ALA A 92 4.59 23.67 6.29
CA ALA A 92 4.21 24.32 5.03
C ALA A 92 3.51 23.36 4.05
N SER A 93 3.48 22.06 4.36
CA SER A 93 2.98 21.01 3.45
C SER A 93 1.46 20.87 3.43
N ALA A 94 0.74 21.48 4.38
CA ALA A 94 -0.68 21.25 4.66
C ALA A 94 -1.10 19.76 4.68
N GLY A 95 -0.13 18.83 4.89
CA GLY A 95 -0.33 17.39 4.84
C GLY A 95 -0.45 16.75 3.45
N ALA A 96 -0.47 17.53 2.36
CA ALA A 96 -0.72 17.02 0.99
C ALA A 96 0.38 17.36 -0.04
N PHE A 97 1.26 18.31 0.27
CA PHE A 97 2.34 18.75 -0.64
C PHE A 97 3.71 18.11 -0.34
N GLY A 98 3.76 17.18 0.61
CA GLY A 98 4.97 16.43 0.94
C GLY A 98 5.06 15.10 0.18
N HIS A 99 6.26 14.54 0.11
CA HIS A 99 6.49 13.20 -0.43
C HIS A 99 7.47 12.43 0.46
N THR A 100 7.36 11.12 0.56
CA THR A 100 8.18 10.32 1.48
C THR A 100 8.39 8.92 0.93
N GLY A 101 9.38 8.23 1.47
CA GLY A 101 9.78 6.89 1.05
C GLY A 101 11.00 6.39 1.80
N MET A 102 11.45 5.19 1.46
CA MET A 102 12.54 4.51 2.15
C MET A 102 13.67 4.16 1.20
N PHE A 103 14.90 4.42 1.59
CA PHE A 103 16.09 3.97 0.85
C PHE A 103 16.21 2.45 0.92
N VAL A 104 16.41 1.81 -0.23
CA VAL A 104 16.71 0.38 -0.34
C VAL A 104 18.21 0.14 -0.51
N ASP A 105 18.95 1.13 -0.95
CA ASP A 105 20.40 1.16 -1.04
C ASP A 105 20.85 2.64 -0.99
N PRO A 106 22.14 2.98 -1.18
CA PRO A 106 22.58 4.37 -1.12
C PRO A 106 21.96 5.31 -2.16
N ASP A 107 21.42 4.81 -3.26
CA ASP A 107 20.97 5.62 -4.40
C ASP A 107 19.47 5.50 -4.67
N ASN A 108 18.88 4.35 -4.35
CA ASN A 108 17.51 4.01 -4.73
C ASN A 108 16.55 4.04 -3.54
N ILE A 109 15.35 4.53 -3.81
CA ILE A 109 14.22 4.58 -2.88
C ILE A 109 13.09 3.68 -3.34
N ILE A 110 12.37 3.10 -2.38
CA ILE A 110 11.08 2.46 -2.57
C ILE A 110 9.98 3.33 -1.95
N HIS A 111 8.94 3.64 -2.73
CA HIS A 111 7.90 4.59 -2.33
C HIS A 111 6.64 4.43 -3.15
N CYS A 112 5.46 4.65 -2.54
CA CYS A 112 4.22 4.86 -3.29
C CYS A 112 4.19 6.29 -3.84
N ASN A 113 3.93 6.48 -5.13
CA ASN A 113 3.93 7.80 -5.73
C ASN A 113 2.90 7.98 -6.84
N TYR A 114 2.49 9.24 -7.00
CA TYR A 114 1.51 9.66 -7.99
C TYR A 114 2.01 9.47 -9.42
N GLY A 115 3.27 9.80 -9.71
CA GLY A 115 3.82 9.81 -11.07
C GLY A 115 3.79 8.45 -11.77
N TYR A 116 4.00 7.37 -11.01
CA TYR A 116 3.91 5.98 -11.51
C TYR A 116 2.63 5.26 -11.09
N ASN A 117 1.74 5.95 -10.37
CA ASN A 117 0.50 5.41 -9.80
C ASN A 117 0.69 4.04 -9.11
N SER A 118 1.78 3.87 -8.36
CA SER A 118 2.09 2.62 -7.66
C SER A 118 3.22 2.78 -6.65
N ILE A 119 3.58 1.68 -5.98
CA ILE A 119 4.87 1.52 -5.33
C ILE A 119 5.92 1.18 -6.40
N THR A 120 6.97 1.98 -6.47
CA THR A 120 8.10 1.79 -7.40
C THR A 120 9.44 1.87 -6.69
N VAL A 121 10.50 1.43 -7.38
CA VAL A 121 11.88 1.65 -6.96
C VAL A 121 12.53 2.56 -7.99
N ASN A 122 13.04 3.70 -7.55
CA ASN A 122 13.63 4.72 -8.41
C ASN A 122 14.89 5.30 -7.75
N ASN A 123 15.78 5.89 -8.55
CA ASN A 123 16.89 6.67 -8.01
C ASN A 123 16.35 7.92 -7.29
N HIS A 124 16.79 8.17 -6.06
CA HIS A 124 16.29 9.28 -5.25
C HIS A 124 16.57 10.64 -5.90
N ASP A 125 17.81 10.89 -6.30
CA ASP A 125 18.26 12.20 -6.78
C ASP A 125 17.62 12.56 -8.12
N GLU A 126 17.36 11.56 -8.97
CA GLU A 126 16.62 11.72 -10.21
C GLU A 126 15.16 12.16 -9.94
N ILE A 127 14.44 11.44 -9.08
CA ILE A 127 13.05 11.82 -8.74
C ILE A 127 13.01 13.15 -7.99
N TRP A 128 13.96 13.40 -7.10
CA TRP A 128 14.09 14.67 -6.38
C TRP A 128 14.30 15.84 -7.34
N GLY A 129 15.17 15.67 -8.34
CA GLY A 129 15.39 16.63 -9.43
C GLY A 129 14.12 16.89 -10.25
N TYR A 130 13.39 15.84 -10.64
CA TYR A 130 12.12 15.98 -11.39
C TYR A 130 11.03 16.71 -10.60
N ASN A 131 11.08 16.67 -9.27
CA ASN A 131 10.14 17.38 -8.39
C ASN A 131 10.61 18.80 -8.03
N GLY A 132 11.65 19.33 -8.70
CA GLY A 132 12.15 20.68 -8.47
C GLY A 132 12.96 20.83 -7.18
N GLN A 133 13.59 19.74 -6.73
CA GLN A 133 14.49 19.70 -5.57
C GLN A 133 13.83 20.26 -4.29
N PRO A 134 12.67 19.70 -3.86
CA PRO A 134 11.98 20.17 -2.67
C PRO A 134 12.85 20.05 -1.41
N TYR A 135 12.54 20.87 -0.41
CA TYR A 135 13.16 20.78 0.92
C TYR A 135 13.10 19.34 1.44
N VAL A 136 14.20 18.79 1.96
CA VAL A 136 14.28 17.38 2.36
C VAL A 136 14.75 17.20 3.79
N TYR A 137 14.15 16.24 4.49
CA TYR A 137 14.60 15.69 5.77
C TYR A 137 14.99 14.24 5.56
N ALA A 138 16.05 13.78 6.22
CA ALA A 138 16.43 12.37 6.24
C ALA A 138 16.48 11.84 7.67
N TYR A 139 15.83 10.70 7.89
CA TYR A 139 15.70 10.03 9.17
C TYR A 139 16.34 8.66 9.12
N ARG A 140 17.17 8.34 10.12
CA ARG A 140 17.80 7.03 10.26
C ARG A 140 17.37 6.34 11.52
N TYR A 141 17.06 5.06 11.43
CA TYR A 141 16.76 4.25 12.59
C TYR A 141 18.00 4.07 13.47
N SER A 142 17.92 4.49 14.74
CA SER A 142 19.01 4.35 15.73
C SER A 142 18.67 3.35 16.85
N GLY A 143 17.49 2.73 16.80
CA GLY A 143 17.07 1.71 17.74
C GLY A 143 17.73 0.35 17.51
N LYS A 144 17.27 -0.67 18.25
CA LYS A 144 17.78 -2.03 18.11
C LYS A 144 17.24 -2.65 16.82
N GLN A 145 18.11 -2.94 15.85
CA GLN A 145 17.68 -3.70 14.68
C GLN A 145 17.39 -5.16 15.03
N SER A 146 16.33 -5.69 14.44
CA SER A 146 16.02 -7.12 14.52
C SER A 146 16.89 -7.90 13.53
N ASN A 147 17.52 -8.98 14.01
CA ASN A 147 18.21 -9.95 13.14
C ASN A 147 17.26 -11.07 12.67
N ALA A 148 15.96 -10.97 12.97
CA ALA A 148 14.99 -11.95 12.51
C ALA A 148 14.94 -11.95 10.97
N LYS A 149 14.90 -13.15 10.39
CA LYS A 149 14.61 -13.29 8.96
C LYS A 149 13.26 -12.64 8.65
N VAL A 150 13.13 -12.09 7.45
CA VAL A 150 11.85 -11.58 6.92
C VAL A 150 10.80 -12.68 7.08
N ASP A 151 9.73 -12.36 7.79
CA ASP A 151 8.59 -13.24 7.94
C ASP A 151 7.63 -12.99 6.77
N ASN A 152 7.83 -13.75 5.70
CA ASN A 152 7.01 -13.68 4.50
C ASN A 152 5.50 -13.90 4.77
N LYS A 153 5.11 -14.48 5.91
CA LYS A 153 3.69 -14.63 6.26
C LYS A 153 3.08 -13.31 6.75
N SER A 154 3.85 -12.42 7.37
CA SER A 154 3.42 -11.11 7.85
C SER A 154 3.72 -9.95 6.88
N VAL A 155 4.52 -10.18 5.84
CA VAL A 155 4.74 -9.21 4.74
C VAL A 155 3.43 -8.87 4.01
N VAL A 156 2.55 -9.86 3.85
CA VAL A 156 1.24 -9.71 3.21
C VAL A 156 0.19 -10.33 4.12
N SER A 157 -0.75 -9.52 4.60
CA SER A 157 -1.84 -9.97 5.45
C SER A 157 -2.70 -11.03 4.75
N LYS A 158 -3.51 -11.77 5.52
CA LYS A 158 -4.47 -12.73 4.94
C LYS A 158 -5.40 -12.03 3.96
N PHE A 159 -5.93 -10.88 4.38
CA PHE A 159 -6.83 -10.06 3.57
C PHE A 159 -6.18 -9.57 2.26
N GLU A 160 -4.94 -9.09 2.31
CA GLU A 160 -4.22 -8.69 1.09
C GLU A 160 -3.94 -9.88 0.15
N LYS A 161 -3.74 -11.09 0.69
CA LYS A 161 -3.65 -12.29 -0.14
C LYS A 161 -4.98 -12.61 -0.81
N GLU A 162 -6.09 -12.46 -0.09
CA GLU A 162 -7.43 -12.68 -0.61
C GLU A 162 -7.79 -11.72 -1.75
N LEU A 163 -7.21 -10.52 -1.74
CA LEU A 163 -7.42 -9.52 -2.78
C LEU A 163 -6.49 -9.61 -3.97
N ASP A 164 -5.36 -10.33 -3.88
CA ASP A 164 -4.52 -10.56 -5.05
C ASP A 164 -5.35 -11.29 -6.13
N VAL A 165 -5.45 -10.70 -7.32
CA VAL A 165 -6.21 -11.23 -8.47
C VAL A 165 -5.75 -12.65 -8.87
N ASN A 166 -4.51 -13.01 -8.52
CA ASN A 166 -3.91 -14.31 -8.81
C ASN A 166 -4.15 -15.33 -7.71
N THR A 167 -4.68 -14.94 -6.55
CA THR A 167 -4.98 -15.85 -5.45
C THR A 167 -6.37 -16.48 -5.68
N PRO A 168 -6.45 -17.80 -5.90
CA PRO A 168 -7.73 -18.48 -5.91
C PRO A 168 -8.31 -18.54 -4.50
N LEU A 169 -9.59 -18.21 -4.36
CA LEU A 169 -10.37 -18.39 -3.13
C LEU A 169 -11.41 -19.45 -3.39
N SER A 170 -11.39 -20.51 -2.58
CA SER A 170 -12.37 -21.60 -2.69
C SER A 170 -13.76 -21.11 -2.32
N ASN A 171 -14.79 -21.73 -2.89
CA ASN A 171 -16.17 -21.39 -2.59
C ASN A 171 -16.43 -21.46 -1.07
N SER A 172 -16.92 -20.36 -0.51
CA SER A 172 -17.21 -20.22 0.91
C SER A 172 -18.68 -19.85 1.19
N ASN A 173 -19.18 -20.30 2.34
CA ASN A 173 -20.49 -19.90 2.86
C ASN A 173 -20.47 -18.52 3.55
N MET A 174 -19.29 -18.05 3.94
CA MET A 174 -19.08 -16.70 4.45
C MET A 174 -18.30 -15.88 3.43
N PRO A 175 -18.62 -14.59 3.25
CA PRO A 175 -17.85 -13.75 2.36
C PRO A 175 -16.42 -13.59 2.90
N TYR A 176 -15.45 -13.56 2.01
CA TYR A 176 -14.06 -13.24 2.34
C TYR A 176 -13.92 -11.74 2.60
N TYR A 177 -14.58 -10.93 1.79
CA TYR A 177 -14.55 -9.47 1.90
C TYR A 177 -15.75 -8.84 1.19
N GLU A 178 -15.95 -7.56 1.45
CA GLU A 178 -16.80 -6.68 0.67
C GLU A 178 -15.97 -5.76 -0.22
N ALA A 179 -16.46 -5.41 -1.39
CA ALA A 179 -15.81 -4.46 -2.29
C ALA A 179 -16.85 -3.62 -3.03
N THR A 180 -16.40 -2.51 -3.61
CA THR A 180 -17.19 -1.60 -4.42
C THR A 180 -16.95 -1.89 -5.90
N ILE A 181 -18.02 -1.95 -6.68
CA ILE A 181 -17.96 -2.01 -8.14
C ILE A 181 -17.51 -0.65 -8.68
N SER A 182 -16.41 -0.63 -9.44
CA SER A 182 -15.78 0.61 -9.91
C SER A 182 -16.52 1.32 -11.05
N GLU A 183 -17.22 0.58 -11.91
CA GLU A 183 -18.00 1.11 -13.03
C GLU A 183 -19.27 0.29 -13.28
N ASP A 184 -20.20 0.80 -14.08
CA ASP A 184 -21.40 0.05 -14.47
C ASP A 184 -21.01 -1.28 -15.14
N TYR A 185 -21.34 -2.41 -14.51
CA TYR A 185 -20.85 -3.73 -14.89
C TYR A 185 -21.98 -4.75 -15.03
N TYR A 186 -22.04 -5.44 -16.17
CA TYR A 186 -22.96 -6.57 -16.38
C TYR A 186 -22.35 -7.84 -15.79
N VAL A 187 -22.97 -8.36 -14.72
CA VAL A 187 -22.44 -9.56 -14.05
C VAL A 187 -22.67 -10.80 -14.89
N GLU A 188 -21.67 -11.66 -14.90
CA GLU A 188 -21.59 -12.84 -15.72
C GLU A 188 -22.21 -14.06 -15.04
N SER A 189 -22.80 -14.95 -15.84
CA SER A 189 -23.32 -16.24 -15.38
C SER A 189 -22.21 -17.23 -14.96
N LYS A 190 -20.99 -17.05 -15.49
CA LYS A 190 -19.81 -17.91 -15.27
C LYS A 190 -18.54 -17.06 -15.29
N PRO A 191 -17.40 -17.52 -14.74
CA PRO A 191 -16.13 -16.81 -14.79
C PRO A 191 -15.48 -16.92 -16.19
N ASP A 192 -16.14 -16.36 -17.20
CA ASP A 192 -15.76 -16.38 -18.62
C ASP A 192 -16.29 -15.10 -19.29
N VAL A 193 -15.45 -14.42 -20.07
CA VAL A 193 -15.82 -13.20 -20.80
C VAL A 193 -16.89 -13.42 -21.87
N ASN A 194 -17.12 -14.67 -22.28
CA ASN A 194 -18.13 -15.03 -23.27
C ASN A 194 -19.40 -15.63 -22.63
N SER A 195 -19.57 -15.47 -21.32
CA SER A 195 -20.76 -15.94 -20.63
C SER A 195 -21.97 -15.06 -20.95
N THR A 196 -23.14 -15.49 -20.49
CA THR A 196 -24.35 -14.68 -20.60
C THR A 196 -24.41 -13.67 -19.46
N ASP A 197 -24.55 -12.40 -19.82
CA ASP A 197 -24.88 -11.29 -18.92
C ASP A 197 -26.17 -11.60 -18.15
N LYS A 198 -26.20 -11.24 -16.87
CA LYS A 198 -27.36 -11.48 -16.01
C LYS A 198 -28.00 -10.20 -15.51
N GLU A 199 -27.22 -9.33 -14.90
CA GLU A 199 -27.72 -8.17 -14.17
C GLU A 199 -26.70 -7.04 -14.27
N LEU A 200 -27.18 -5.82 -14.46
CA LEU A 200 -26.35 -4.63 -14.40
C LEU A 200 -26.20 -4.20 -12.94
N LEU A 201 -24.96 -4.13 -12.46
CA LEU A 201 -24.61 -3.45 -11.22
C LEU A 201 -24.05 -2.07 -11.56
N VAL A 202 -24.61 -1.03 -10.93
CA VAL A 202 -24.13 0.33 -11.15
C VAL A 202 -22.84 0.60 -10.39
N ALA A 203 -22.01 1.51 -10.91
CA ALA A 203 -20.81 2.00 -10.23
C ALA A 203 -21.14 2.44 -8.79
N GLY A 204 -20.27 2.09 -7.84
CA GLY A 204 -20.47 2.34 -6.41
C GLY A 204 -21.26 1.25 -5.67
N THR A 205 -21.79 0.23 -6.36
CA THR A 205 -22.49 -0.88 -5.70
C THR A 205 -21.54 -1.69 -4.82
N ARG A 206 -21.91 -1.94 -3.56
CA ARG A 206 -21.18 -2.83 -2.65
C ARG A 206 -21.57 -4.28 -2.87
N VAL A 207 -20.58 -5.14 -3.07
CA VAL A 207 -20.75 -6.57 -3.31
C VAL A 207 -19.86 -7.38 -2.38
N ARG A 208 -20.33 -8.57 -2.01
CA ARG A 208 -19.61 -9.50 -1.15
C ARG A 208 -18.99 -10.61 -1.98
N VAL A 209 -17.72 -10.92 -1.76
CA VAL A 209 -16.97 -11.92 -2.52
C VAL A 209 -16.92 -13.24 -1.76
N TYR A 210 -17.28 -14.33 -2.44
CA TYR A 210 -17.38 -15.68 -1.85
C TYR A 210 -16.43 -16.70 -2.49
N GLU A 211 -15.84 -16.37 -3.64
CA GLU A 211 -14.96 -17.26 -4.41
C GLU A 211 -14.15 -16.42 -5.40
N LYS A 212 -12.91 -16.85 -5.69
CA LYS A 212 -12.08 -16.27 -6.75
C LYS A 212 -11.48 -17.36 -7.61
N VAL A 213 -11.64 -17.24 -8.93
CA VAL A 213 -11.12 -18.20 -9.91
C VAL A 213 -10.61 -17.43 -11.13
N LYS A 214 -9.31 -17.53 -11.41
CA LYS A 214 -8.68 -17.01 -12.65
C LYS A 214 -9.04 -15.55 -12.98
N GLY A 215 -8.95 -14.64 -12.01
CA GLY A 215 -9.27 -13.23 -12.20
C GLY A 215 -10.76 -12.88 -12.15
N TRP A 216 -11.63 -13.84 -11.80
CA TRP A 216 -13.06 -13.61 -11.57
C TRP A 216 -13.40 -13.79 -10.10
N ALA A 217 -14.32 -12.96 -9.61
CA ALA A 217 -14.88 -13.03 -8.27
C ALA A 217 -16.37 -13.40 -8.33
N ARG A 218 -16.78 -14.38 -7.52
CA ARG A 218 -18.19 -14.74 -7.35
C ARG A 218 -18.81 -13.87 -6.27
N ILE A 219 -19.88 -13.17 -6.62
CA ILE A 219 -20.45 -12.11 -5.79
C ILE A 219 -21.93 -12.33 -5.45
N GLY A 220 -22.42 -11.60 -4.46
CA GLY A 220 -23.84 -11.54 -4.10
C GLY A 220 -24.18 -12.45 -2.92
N ALA A 221 -24.25 -13.76 -3.14
CA ALA A 221 -24.61 -14.74 -2.12
C ALA A 221 -23.75 -16.02 -2.21
N PRO A 222 -23.68 -16.84 -1.13
CA PRO A 222 -22.90 -18.07 -1.12
C PRO A 222 -23.18 -19.06 -2.26
N GLN A 223 -24.35 -19.00 -2.88
CA GLN A 223 -24.77 -19.90 -3.97
C GLN A 223 -25.19 -19.14 -5.24
N SER A 224 -24.92 -17.84 -5.34
CA SER A 224 -25.17 -17.10 -6.57
C SER A 224 -24.18 -17.52 -7.66
N ASN A 225 -24.68 -17.59 -8.90
CA ASN A 225 -23.88 -17.66 -10.12
C ASN A 225 -23.82 -16.26 -10.74
N GLN A 226 -23.22 -15.32 -10.02
CA GLN A 226 -22.95 -13.96 -10.48
C GLN A 226 -21.46 -13.73 -10.34
N TRP A 227 -20.82 -13.40 -11.45
CA TRP A 227 -19.39 -13.26 -11.54
C TRP A 227 -19.04 -11.87 -12.07
N VAL A 228 -17.96 -11.32 -11.55
CA VAL A 228 -17.39 -10.05 -11.98
C VAL A 228 -15.89 -10.24 -12.13
N GLU A 229 -15.28 -9.61 -13.11
CA GLU A 229 -13.82 -9.54 -13.19
C GLU A 229 -13.28 -8.82 -11.95
N ASP A 230 -12.32 -9.46 -11.28
CA ASP A 230 -11.77 -9.01 -9.99
C ASP A 230 -11.13 -7.62 -10.11
N ALA A 231 -10.67 -7.24 -11.31
CA ALA A 231 -10.12 -5.92 -11.61
C ALA A 231 -11.12 -4.77 -11.40
N TYR A 232 -12.43 -5.04 -11.41
CA TYR A 232 -13.47 -4.04 -11.18
C TYR A 232 -13.88 -3.87 -9.72
N LEU A 233 -13.33 -4.69 -8.82
CA LEU A 233 -13.56 -4.60 -7.39
C LEU A 233 -12.52 -3.69 -6.73
N ILE A 234 -12.99 -2.59 -6.16
CA ILE A 234 -12.17 -1.58 -5.48
C ILE A 234 -12.64 -1.37 -4.04
N ASP A 235 -11.87 -0.62 -3.24
CA ASP A 235 -12.28 -0.20 -1.88
C ASP A 235 -12.69 -1.38 -0.97
N ALA A 236 -11.92 -2.46 -1.01
CA ALA A 236 -12.27 -3.68 -0.31
C ALA A 236 -12.17 -3.55 1.22
N THR A 237 -13.07 -4.22 1.94
CA THR A 237 -13.11 -4.29 3.40
C THR A 237 -13.19 -5.74 3.87
N ASP A 238 -12.30 -6.12 4.80
CA ASP A 238 -12.22 -7.46 5.40
C ASP A 238 -13.53 -7.81 6.16
N MET A 239 -13.90 -9.09 6.19
CA MET A 239 -15.15 -9.60 6.81
C MET A 239 -14.94 -10.70 7.86
#